data_AF-A0A960U113-F1
#
_entry.id   AF-A0A960U113-F1
#
_cell.length_a   1.000
_cell.length_b   1.000
_cell.length_c   1.000
_cell.angle_alpha   90.00
_cell.angle_beta   90.00
_cell.angle_gamma   90.00
#
_symmetry.space_group_name_H-M   'P 1'
#
loop_
_entity.id
_entity.type
_entity.pdbx_description
1 polymer ?
#
loop_
_entity_poly.entity_id
_entity_poly.type
_entity_poly.pdbx_seq_one_letter_code
_entity_poly.pdbx_strand_id
1 'polypeptide(L)'
;GGMGDLLLLLPAAIRVKRALPDARLTLVGERRNRAVTSFTSVFDEVLCYDDGPIKFLRELRRRQFDVVVDTEQFHYSSSIFALLSGAPVRIGFKIMPARNELYTHLVDYPMDRHETRAFEGLIEPLCEGAARVSNEDFRGLIDTSKLPEEVPGLTNDDRGLLTVFPYGGAREKAWPAGRWAEIVRRLLASGEGTVVLVGGGDSSELARDVMQAVNDPRVVNLVDRLSLAQTAAVLARTALYVGCDTGVTHL
;
A
#
# COMPACT_ATOMS: atom_id res chain seq x y z
N GLY A 1 7.08 -7.18 -0.83
CA GLY A 1 5.72 -6.98 -0.31
C GLY A 1 4.74 -6.43 -1.33
N GLY A 2 3.45 -6.61 -1.04
CA GLY A 2 2.34 -6.08 -1.82
C GLY A 2 2.07 -4.59 -1.53
N MET A 3 0.90 -4.10 -1.97
CA MET A 3 0.50 -2.71 -1.74
C MET A 3 0.26 -2.40 -0.26
N GLY A 4 -0.32 -3.34 0.51
CA GLY A 4 -0.54 -3.19 1.94
C GLY A 4 0.77 -2.95 2.69
N ASP A 5 1.75 -3.83 2.49
CA ASP A 5 3.08 -3.68 3.11
C ASP A 5 3.73 -2.33 2.78
N LEU A 6 3.57 -1.84 1.55
CA LEU A 6 4.09 -0.54 1.15
C LEU A 6 3.42 0.62 1.89
N LEU A 7 2.10 0.56 2.09
CA LEU A 7 1.38 1.56 2.90
C LEU A 7 1.82 1.51 4.37
N LEU A 8 2.03 0.31 4.90
CA LEU A 8 2.55 0.09 6.25
C LEU A 8 4.00 0.54 6.43
N LEU A 9 4.76 0.65 5.33
CA LEU A 9 6.13 1.16 5.29
C LEU A 9 6.20 2.71 5.30
N LEU A 10 5.16 3.41 4.84
CA LEU A 10 5.18 4.88 4.73
C LEU A 10 5.54 5.61 6.04
N PRO A 11 5.04 5.21 7.23
CA PRO A 11 5.47 5.80 8.50
C PRO A 11 6.99 5.73 8.70
N ALA A 12 7.59 4.57 8.45
CA ALA A 12 9.03 4.40 8.58
C ALA A 12 9.80 5.29 7.59
N ALA A 13 9.35 5.36 6.33
CA ALA A 13 9.97 6.21 5.32
C ALA A 13 9.91 7.71 5.68
N ILE A 14 8.80 8.17 6.25
CA ILE A 14 8.66 9.57 6.71
C ILE A 14 9.57 9.84 7.90
N ARG A 15 9.70 8.90 8.84
CA ARG A 15 10.63 9.05 9.94
C ARG A 15 12.07 9.17 9.46
N VAL A 16 12.47 8.42 8.43
CA VAL A 16 13.77 8.59 7.79
C VAL A 16 13.91 10.00 7.20
N LYS A 17 12.92 10.51 6.46
CA LYS A 17 12.95 11.89 5.93
C LYS A 17 12.99 12.96 7.03
N ARG A 18 12.37 12.72 8.19
CA ARG A 18 12.45 13.64 9.35
C ARG A 18 13.82 13.62 10.01
N ALA A 19 14.41 12.43 10.16
CA ALA A 19 15.74 12.27 10.75
C ALA A 19 16.85 12.76 9.81
N LEU A 20 16.67 12.57 8.51
CA LEU A 20 17.63 12.87 7.45
C LEU A 20 16.93 13.65 6.32
N PRO A 21 16.67 14.97 6.49
CA PRO A 21 15.91 15.77 5.53
C PRO A 21 16.48 15.80 4.11
N ASP A 22 17.81 15.76 4.00
CA ASP A 22 18.52 15.81 2.72
C ASP A 22 18.69 14.42 2.07
N ALA A 23 18.28 13.34 2.75
CA ALA A 23 18.43 12.00 2.21
C ALA A 23 17.50 11.78 1.03
N ARG A 24 18.03 11.20 -0.05
CA ARG A 24 17.24 10.76 -1.21
C ARG A 24 16.75 9.33 -0.99
N LEU A 25 15.44 9.14 -0.88
CA LEU A 25 14.79 7.85 -0.69
C LEU A 25 14.36 7.28 -2.04
N THR A 26 14.93 6.14 -2.41
CA THR A 26 14.48 5.35 -3.57
C THR A 26 13.72 4.11 -3.10
N LEU A 27 12.48 3.95 -3.53
CA LEU A 27 11.72 2.71 -3.33
C LEU A 27 12.14 1.69 -4.38
N VAL A 28 12.55 0.50 -3.96
CA VAL A 28 12.73 -0.66 -4.85
C VAL A 28 11.51 -1.57 -4.73
N GLY A 29 10.86 -1.89 -5.86
CA GLY A 29 9.63 -2.70 -5.86
C GLY A 29 9.23 -3.16 -7.25
N GLU A 30 7.96 -3.53 -7.43
CA GLU A 30 7.39 -3.89 -8.74
C GLU A 30 6.79 -2.67 -9.44
N ARG A 31 6.49 -2.78 -10.74
CA ARG A 31 5.80 -1.71 -11.49
C ARG A 31 4.50 -1.27 -10.82
N ARG A 32 3.76 -2.21 -10.24
CA ARG A 32 2.52 -1.89 -9.50
C ARG A 32 2.76 -0.98 -8.30
N ASN A 33 3.95 -1.01 -7.69
CA ASN A 33 4.29 -0.15 -6.56
C ASN A 33 4.56 1.30 -7.01
N ARG A 34 4.84 1.58 -8.30
CA ARG A 34 4.98 2.96 -8.79
C ARG A 34 3.74 3.81 -8.50
N ALA A 35 2.56 3.18 -8.48
CA ALA A 35 1.32 3.88 -8.22
C ALA A 35 1.29 4.56 -6.84
N VAL A 36 2.15 4.18 -5.89
CA VAL A 36 2.26 4.85 -4.58
C VAL A 36 2.61 6.33 -4.72
N THR A 37 3.41 6.71 -5.73
CA THR A 37 3.85 8.10 -5.91
C THR A 37 2.71 9.05 -6.30
N SER A 38 1.56 8.49 -6.71
CA SER A 38 0.36 9.27 -7.00
C SER A 38 -0.27 9.90 -5.75
N PHE A 39 0.08 9.43 -4.56
CA PHE A 39 -0.52 9.91 -3.31
C PHE A 39 0.49 10.10 -2.18
N THR A 40 1.80 9.93 -2.42
CA THR A 40 2.83 10.32 -1.45
C THR A 40 4.05 10.92 -2.16
N SER A 41 4.74 11.83 -1.48
CA SER A 41 6.00 12.45 -1.91
C SER A 41 7.21 11.94 -1.13
N VAL A 42 7.04 10.98 -0.23
CA VAL A 42 8.14 10.54 0.66
C VAL A 42 9.31 9.89 -0.10
N PHE A 43 9.01 9.21 -1.20
CA PHE A 43 10.00 8.60 -2.08
C PHE A 43 10.31 9.54 -3.24
N ASP A 44 11.58 9.88 -3.42
CA ASP A 44 12.05 10.71 -4.54
C ASP A 44 12.04 9.94 -5.85
N GLU A 45 12.12 8.60 -5.78
CA GLU A 45 12.15 7.74 -6.95
C GLU A 45 11.66 6.32 -6.67
N VAL A 46 11.13 5.66 -7.70
CA VAL A 46 10.81 4.22 -7.68
C VAL A 46 11.63 3.50 -8.74
N LEU A 47 12.40 2.50 -8.32
CA LEU A 47 13.17 1.60 -9.17
C LEU A 47 12.50 0.23 -9.21
N CYS A 48 12.02 -0.18 -10.38
CA CYS A 48 11.26 -1.42 -10.51
C CYS A 48 12.13 -2.59 -10.97
N TYR A 49 12.13 -3.70 -10.22
CA TYR A 49 12.95 -4.86 -10.56
C TYR A 49 12.37 -5.68 -11.72
N ASP A 50 11.08 -5.53 -12.00
CA ASP A 50 10.35 -6.13 -13.12
C ASP A 50 10.42 -5.27 -14.40
N ASP A 51 11.15 -4.14 -14.42
CA ASP A 51 11.47 -3.35 -15.64
C ASP A 51 12.59 -3.98 -16.52
N GLY A 52 12.94 -5.24 -16.24
CA GLY A 52 13.97 -6.00 -16.93
C GLY A 52 15.23 -6.14 -16.05
N PRO A 53 15.72 -7.37 -15.80
CA PRO A 53 16.71 -7.64 -14.77
C PRO A 53 18.05 -6.94 -15.01
N ILE A 54 18.53 -6.91 -16.25
CA ILE A 54 19.82 -6.26 -16.60
C ILE A 54 19.74 -4.75 -16.38
N LYS A 55 18.65 -4.12 -16.84
CA LYS A 55 18.42 -2.68 -16.66
C LYS A 55 18.33 -2.33 -15.18
N PHE A 56 17.54 -3.10 -14.43
CA PHE A 56 17.39 -2.92 -12.99
C PHE A 56 18.73 -3.00 -12.25
N LEU A 57 19.51 -4.08 -12.44
CA LEU A 57 20.79 -4.26 -11.77
C LEU A 57 21.81 -3.17 -12.13
N ARG A 58 21.82 -2.73 -13.40
CA ARG A 58 22.67 -1.63 -13.85
C ARG A 58 22.32 -0.32 -13.15
N GLU A 59 21.03 0.03 -13.09
CA GLU A 59 20.60 1.25 -12.40
C GLU A 59 20.80 1.15 -10.89
N LEU A 60 20.55 -0.03 -10.29
CA LEU A 60 20.76 -0.29 -8.87
C LEU A 60 22.22 -0.04 -8.46
N ARG A 61 23.20 -0.56 -9.22
CA ARG A 61 24.62 -0.39 -8.92
C ARG A 61 25.11 1.04 -9.21
N ARG A 62 24.62 1.66 -10.28
CA ARG A 62 25.05 3.00 -10.73
C ARG A 62 24.71 4.11 -9.74
N ARG A 63 23.67 3.93 -8.92
CA ARG A 63 23.19 4.93 -7.96
C ARG A 63 24.08 5.10 -6.73
N GLN A 64 24.95 4.13 -6.44
CA GLN A 64 25.86 4.17 -5.30
C GLN A 64 25.16 4.51 -3.98
N PHE A 65 24.18 3.71 -3.58
CA PHE A 65 23.45 3.91 -2.33
C PHE A 65 24.37 3.82 -1.11
N ASP A 66 24.19 4.70 -0.13
CA ASP A 66 24.90 4.64 1.16
C ASP A 66 24.32 3.56 2.09
N VAL A 67 22.98 3.43 2.06
CA VAL A 67 22.23 2.53 2.92
C VAL A 67 21.14 1.81 2.10
N VAL A 68 21.01 0.51 2.30
CA VAL A 68 19.83 -0.27 1.90
C VAL A 68 19.14 -0.78 3.16
N VAL A 69 17.82 -0.59 3.21
CA VAL A 69 16.94 -1.20 4.20
C VAL A 69 16.06 -2.20 3.46
N ASP A 70 16.30 -3.50 3.66
CA ASP A 70 15.46 -4.55 3.09
C ASP A 70 14.29 -4.85 4.02
N THR A 71 13.09 -4.43 3.58
CA THR A 71 11.84 -4.57 4.32
C THR A 71 11.13 -5.90 4.05
N GLU A 72 11.71 -6.78 3.23
CA GLU A 72 11.16 -8.09 2.91
C GLU A 72 11.63 -9.15 3.92
N GLN A 73 10.74 -10.09 4.27
CA GLN A 73 10.96 -11.05 5.36
C GLN A 73 11.42 -12.42 4.85
N PHE A 74 11.04 -12.82 3.64
CA PHE A 74 11.24 -14.21 3.20
C PHE A 74 11.87 -14.35 1.81
N HIS A 75 11.69 -13.39 0.91
CA HIS A 75 12.22 -13.54 -0.44
C HIS A 75 13.74 -13.31 -0.51
N TYR A 76 14.48 -14.24 -1.13
CA TYR A 76 15.93 -14.12 -1.33
C TYR A 76 16.32 -13.08 -2.38
N SER A 77 15.42 -12.76 -3.30
CA SER A 77 15.68 -11.78 -4.36
C SER A 77 16.02 -10.42 -3.77
N SER A 78 15.29 -9.96 -2.75
CA SER A 78 15.52 -8.67 -2.11
C SER A 78 16.87 -8.60 -1.40
N SER A 79 17.29 -9.67 -0.72
CA SER A 79 18.58 -9.74 -0.03
C SER A 79 19.75 -9.74 -1.04
N ILE A 80 19.56 -10.40 -2.18
CA ILE A 80 20.53 -10.36 -3.30
C ILE A 80 20.58 -8.96 -3.90
N PHE A 81 19.46 -8.27 -4.07
CA PHE A 81 19.44 -6.88 -4.54
C PHE A 81 20.15 -5.95 -3.56
N ALA A 82 19.96 -6.13 -2.25
CA ALA A 82 20.71 -5.39 -1.24
C ALA A 82 22.22 -5.58 -1.41
N LEU A 83 22.70 -6.81 -1.59
CA LEU A 83 24.11 -7.08 -1.87
C LEU A 83 24.58 -6.43 -3.19
N LEU A 84 23.83 -6.62 -4.28
CA LEU A 84 24.19 -6.15 -5.62
C LEU A 84 24.12 -4.63 -5.78
N SER A 85 23.39 -3.92 -4.92
CA SER A 85 23.49 -2.46 -4.81
C SER A 85 24.91 -2.03 -4.47
N GLY A 86 25.62 -2.87 -3.70
CA GLY A 86 26.92 -2.64 -3.08
C GLY A 86 26.96 -1.42 -2.18
N ALA A 87 25.84 -1.10 -1.53
CA ALA A 87 25.79 -0.16 -0.42
C ALA A 87 26.64 -0.67 0.75
N PRO A 88 27.43 0.18 1.42
CA PRO A 88 28.26 -0.22 2.56
C PRO A 88 27.40 -0.65 3.76
N VAL A 89 26.24 -0.02 3.96
CA VAL A 89 25.27 -0.38 5.00
C VAL A 89 24.07 -1.07 4.36
N ARG A 90 23.80 -2.29 4.79
CA ARG A 90 22.65 -3.12 4.39
C ARG A 90 21.99 -3.65 5.66
N ILE A 91 20.78 -3.20 5.93
CA ILE A 91 19.97 -3.54 7.09
C ILE A 91 18.87 -4.50 6.65
N GLY A 92 18.65 -5.58 7.38
CA GLY A 92 17.58 -6.53 7.10
C GLY A 92 17.18 -7.34 8.32
N PHE A 93 16.05 -8.05 8.21
CA PHE A 93 15.56 -8.88 9.29
C PHE A 93 16.39 -10.16 9.49
N LYS A 94 16.65 -10.50 10.75
CA LYS A 94 17.34 -11.72 11.18
C LYS A 94 16.38 -12.91 11.17
N ILE A 95 16.07 -13.43 9.99
CA ILE A 95 15.08 -14.52 9.84
C ILE A 95 15.74 -15.79 9.30
N MET A 96 16.39 -15.72 8.13
CA MET A 96 16.95 -16.89 7.46
C MET A 96 18.46 -16.77 7.35
N PRO A 97 19.25 -17.78 7.77
CA PRO A 97 20.71 -17.71 7.75
C PRO A 97 21.32 -17.23 6.42
N ALA A 98 20.86 -17.79 5.29
CA ALA A 98 21.36 -17.42 3.97
C ALA A 98 21.02 -15.97 3.54
N ARG A 99 19.95 -15.36 4.08
CA ARG A 99 19.68 -13.92 3.89
C ARG A 99 20.57 -13.09 4.82
N ASN A 100 20.71 -13.54 6.07
CA ASN A 100 21.44 -12.82 7.12
C ASN A 100 22.89 -12.53 6.72
N GLU A 101 23.55 -13.48 6.04
CA GLU A 101 24.92 -13.34 5.54
C GLU A 101 25.10 -12.23 4.50
N LEU A 102 24.02 -11.77 3.86
CA LEU A 102 24.07 -10.72 2.84
C LEU A 102 23.94 -9.31 3.44
N TYR A 103 23.54 -9.21 4.72
CA TYR A 103 23.37 -7.94 5.42
C TYR A 103 24.59 -7.60 6.28
N THR A 104 24.78 -6.32 6.53
CA THR A 104 25.78 -5.80 7.48
C THR A 104 25.21 -5.59 8.88
N HIS A 105 23.91 -5.30 8.95
CA HIS A 105 23.20 -5.03 10.20
C HIS A 105 21.93 -5.87 10.20
N LEU A 106 21.71 -6.58 11.29
CA LEU A 106 20.59 -7.49 11.47
C LEU A 106 19.67 -6.96 12.56
N VAL A 107 18.38 -6.95 12.29
CA VAL A 107 17.34 -6.56 13.25
C VAL A 107 16.42 -7.75 13.49
N ASP A 108 16.09 -8.03 14.74
CA ASP A 108 15.14 -9.10 15.06
C ASP A 108 13.74 -8.75 14.53
N TYR A 109 13.07 -9.74 13.92
CA TYR A 109 11.72 -9.55 13.39
C TYR A 109 10.67 -9.86 14.48
N PRO A 110 9.90 -8.86 14.95
CA PRO A 110 8.92 -9.09 16.01
C PRO A 110 7.63 -9.69 15.43
N MET A 111 7.51 -11.02 15.47
CA MET A 111 6.32 -11.76 15.03
C MET A 111 5.04 -11.44 15.82
N ASP A 112 5.18 -10.83 17.00
CA ASP A 112 4.10 -10.52 17.94
C ASP A 112 3.62 -9.06 17.85
N ARG A 113 4.14 -8.28 16.90
CA ARG A 113 3.81 -6.86 16.72
C ARG A 113 3.24 -6.58 15.35
N HIS A 114 2.52 -5.46 15.26
CA HIS A 114 2.02 -4.95 13.98
C HIS A 114 3.19 -4.66 13.01
N GLU A 115 3.01 -4.95 11.72
CA GLU A 115 4.06 -4.86 10.70
C GLU A 115 4.75 -3.48 10.66
N THR A 116 3.98 -2.40 10.82
CA THR A 116 4.55 -1.04 10.92
C THR A 116 5.61 -0.92 12.01
N ARG A 117 5.45 -1.61 13.15
CA ARG A 117 6.45 -1.62 14.24
C ARG A 117 7.68 -2.45 13.87
N ALA A 118 7.51 -3.50 13.06
CA ALA A 118 8.64 -4.24 12.52
C ALA A 118 9.47 -3.36 11.56
N PHE A 119 8.81 -2.62 10.66
CA PHE A 119 9.48 -1.67 9.76
C PHE A 119 10.14 -0.49 10.50
N GLU A 120 9.51 0.03 11.55
CA GLU A 120 10.14 1.04 12.41
C GLU A 120 11.43 0.51 13.05
N GLY A 121 11.45 -0.76 13.46
CA GLY A 121 12.64 -1.40 14.01
C GLY A 121 13.82 -1.43 13.02
N LEU A 122 13.55 -1.65 11.73
CA LEU A 122 14.59 -1.64 10.69
C LEU A 122 15.25 -0.28 10.51
N ILE A 123 14.49 0.80 10.65
CA ILE A 123 14.99 2.17 10.44
C ILE A 123 15.52 2.83 11.71
N GLU A 124 15.35 2.20 12.88
CA GLU A 124 15.77 2.75 14.17
C GLU A 124 17.26 3.16 14.18
N PRO A 125 18.21 2.36 13.65
CA PRO A 125 19.62 2.76 13.60
C PRO A 125 19.90 4.01 12.75
N LEU A 126 18.99 4.38 11.85
CA LEU A 126 19.11 5.58 11.00
C LEU A 126 18.39 6.80 11.58
N CYS A 127 17.53 6.57 12.57
CA CYS A 127 16.56 7.56 13.06
C CYS A 127 16.68 7.76 14.58
N GLU A 128 17.87 7.55 15.14
CA GLU A 128 18.13 7.71 16.56
C GLU A 128 17.78 9.15 17.00
N GLY A 129 16.93 9.27 18.02
CA GLY A 129 16.43 10.58 18.50
C GLY A 129 15.31 11.20 17.67
N ALA A 130 14.97 10.68 16.48
CA ALA A 130 13.82 11.15 15.72
C ALA A 130 12.51 10.62 16.31
N ALA A 131 11.54 11.52 16.50
CA ALA A 131 10.23 11.17 17.03
C ALA A 131 9.56 10.06 16.20
N ARG A 132 8.95 9.09 16.88
CA ARG A 132 8.13 8.08 16.24
C ARG A 132 6.92 8.72 15.59
N VAL A 133 6.47 8.12 14.50
CA VAL A 133 5.27 8.54 13.78
C VAL A 133 4.05 8.26 14.67
N SER A 134 3.29 9.30 14.97
CA SER A 134 2.06 9.20 15.76
C SER A 134 0.89 8.78 14.87
N ASN A 135 -0.24 8.38 15.46
CA ASN A 135 -1.46 8.12 14.68
C ASN A 135 -1.96 9.36 13.91
N GLU A 136 -1.61 10.58 14.34
CA GLU A 136 -1.98 11.81 13.63
C GLU A 136 -1.16 12.01 12.37
N ASP A 137 0.10 11.57 12.38
CA ASP A 137 0.94 11.58 11.18
C ASP A 137 0.39 10.63 10.09
N PHE A 138 -0.38 9.60 10.46
CA PHE A 138 -1.05 8.71 9.49
C PHE A 138 -2.02 9.47 8.57
N ARG A 139 -2.68 10.52 9.09
CA ARG A 139 -3.60 11.35 8.30
C ARG A 139 -2.90 12.17 7.22
N GLY A 140 -1.59 12.39 7.35
CA GLY A 140 -0.77 13.12 6.38
C GLY A 140 0.07 12.23 5.46
N LEU A 141 -0.04 10.89 5.56
CA LEU A 141 0.72 9.96 4.70
C LEU A 141 0.28 10.02 3.24
N ILE A 142 -1.00 10.28 3.05
CA ILE A 142 -1.67 10.41 1.76
C ILE A 142 -1.82 11.90 1.48
N ASP A 143 -1.08 12.38 0.49
CA ASP A 143 -1.19 13.72 -0.04
C ASP A 143 -2.47 13.81 -0.90
N THR A 144 -3.57 14.13 -0.24
CA THR A 144 -4.89 14.26 -0.88
C THR A 144 -4.93 15.31 -1.98
N SER A 145 -4.00 16.28 -1.97
CA SER A 145 -3.89 17.30 -3.02
C SER A 145 -3.39 16.75 -4.36
N LYS A 146 -2.76 15.56 -4.37
CA LYS A 146 -2.33 14.86 -5.58
C LYS A 146 -3.40 13.93 -6.16
N LEU A 147 -4.45 13.66 -5.39
CA LEU A 147 -5.49 12.74 -5.83
C LEU A 147 -6.28 13.37 -6.97
N PRO A 148 -6.68 12.58 -7.97
CA PRO A 148 -7.49 13.09 -9.07
C PRO A 148 -8.83 13.61 -8.54
N GLU A 149 -9.22 14.81 -8.96
CA GLU A 149 -10.56 15.33 -8.69
C GLU A 149 -11.62 14.48 -9.42
N GLU A 150 -11.35 14.12 -10.67
CA GLU A 150 -12.30 13.34 -11.48
C GLU A 150 -12.24 11.85 -11.14
N VAL A 151 -13.37 11.33 -10.65
CA VAL A 151 -13.60 9.90 -10.48
C VAL A 151 -14.76 9.47 -11.39
N PRO A 152 -14.58 8.45 -12.25
CA PRO A 152 -15.64 7.98 -13.13
C PRO A 152 -16.93 7.65 -12.36
N GLY A 153 -18.06 8.17 -12.84
CA GLY A 153 -19.38 7.86 -12.26
C GLY A 153 -19.68 8.55 -10.93
N LEU A 154 -18.82 9.45 -10.45
CA LEU A 154 -19.06 10.28 -9.27
C LEU A 154 -18.86 11.76 -9.62
N THR A 155 -19.58 12.62 -8.92
CA THR A 155 -19.38 14.07 -8.98
C THR A 155 -18.31 14.52 -7.98
N ASN A 156 -17.75 15.71 -8.18
CA ASN A 156 -16.77 16.29 -7.26
C ASN A 156 -17.37 16.66 -5.90
N ASP A 157 -18.69 16.81 -5.82
CA ASP A 157 -19.42 17.16 -4.60
C ASP A 157 -19.89 15.91 -3.82
N ASP A 158 -19.76 14.71 -4.40
CA ASP A 158 -20.11 13.48 -3.72
C ASP A 158 -19.20 13.29 -2.49
N ARG A 159 -19.80 13.34 -1.31
CA ARG A 159 -19.15 13.15 0.00
C ARG A 159 -20.00 12.19 0.83
N GLY A 160 -19.37 11.59 1.84
CA GLY A 160 -20.05 10.65 2.72
C GLY A 160 -20.37 9.32 2.04
N LEU A 161 -19.52 8.90 1.09
CA LEU A 161 -19.70 7.66 0.35
C LEU A 161 -19.67 6.46 1.31
N LEU A 162 -20.50 5.46 1.01
CA LEU A 162 -20.48 4.16 1.69
C LEU A 162 -19.74 3.18 0.78
N THR A 163 -18.44 3.01 1.01
CA THR A 163 -17.57 2.30 0.08
C THR A 163 -17.44 0.84 0.48
N VAL A 164 -17.62 -0.06 -0.48
CA VAL A 164 -17.52 -1.51 -0.29
C VAL A 164 -16.43 -2.07 -1.18
N PHE A 165 -15.49 -2.81 -0.59
CA PHE A 165 -14.47 -3.58 -1.29
C PHE A 165 -14.75 -5.08 -1.08
N PRO A 166 -15.54 -5.72 -1.97
CA PRO A 166 -16.08 -7.05 -1.72
C PRO A 166 -15.06 -8.19 -1.95
N TYR A 167 -13.84 -7.87 -2.38
CA TYR A 167 -12.84 -8.85 -2.79
C TYR A 167 -11.76 -9.06 -1.73
N GLY A 168 -11.36 -10.31 -1.51
CA GLY A 168 -10.40 -10.69 -0.46
C GLY A 168 -8.97 -10.90 -0.90
N GLY A 169 -8.59 -10.66 -2.16
CA GLY A 169 -7.22 -10.93 -2.65
C GLY A 169 -6.88 -12.42 -2.83
N ALA A 170 -7.61 -13.32 -2.18
CA ALA A 170 -7.52 -14.77 -2.30
C ALA A 170 -8.90 -15.40 -2.12
N ARG A 171 -9.11 -16.61 -2.67
CA ARG A 171 -10.42 -17.27 -2.69
C ARG A 171 -10.92 -17.61 -1.28
N GLU A 172 -10.01 -17.98 -0.39
CA GLU A 172 -10.27 -18.30 1.02
C GLU A 172 -10.71 -17.07 1.85
N LYS A 173 -10.37 -15.86 1.40
CA LYS A 173 -10.81 -14.60 2.01
C LYS A 173 -12.11 -14.07 1.40
N ALA A 174 -12.59 -14.68 0.31
CA ALA A 174 -13.74 -14.20 -0.43
C ALA A 174 -15.07 -14.55 0.28
N TRP A 175 -15.98 -13.59 0.33
CA TRP A 175 -17.35 -13.78 0.79
C TRP A 175 -18.31 -13.94 -0.40
N PRO A 176 -19.37 -14.76 -0.25
CA PRO A 176 -20.34 -14.97 -1.32
C PRO A 176 -21.14 -13.70 -1.64
N ALA A 177 -21.50 -13.52 -2.91
CA ALA A 177 -22.22 -12.35 -3.43
C ALA A 177 -23.46 -11.99 -2.61
N GLY A 178 -24.24 -12.99 -2.20
CA GLY A 178 -25.47 -12.78 -1.42
C GLY A 178 -25.24 -12.05 -0.09
N ARG A 179 -24.12 -12.31 0.59
CA ARG A 179 -23.77 -11.62 1.85
C ARG A 179 -23.35 -10.17 1.60
N TRP A 180 -22.62 -9.92 0.52
CA TRP A 180 -22.29 -8.55 0.10
C TRP A 180 -23.54 -7.77 -0.29
N ALA A 181 -24.46 -8.38 -1.04
CA ALA A 181 -25.75 -7.78 -1.38
C ALA A 181 -26.56 -7.44 -0.12
N GLU A 182 -26.53 -8.28 0.92
CA GLU A 182 -27.16 -7.96 2.20
C GLU A 182 -26.52 -6.75 2.90
N ILE A 183 -25.18 -6.68 2.94
CA ILE A 183 -24.46 -5.52 3.48
C ILE A 183 -24.85 -4.26 2.72
N VAL A 184 -24.82 -4.29 1.39
CA VAL A 184 -25.19 -3.14 0.55
C VAL A 184 -26.64 -2.70 0.83
N ARG A 185 -27.60 -3.62 0.93
CA ARG A 185 -28.99 -3.27 1.28
C ARG A 185 -29.10 -2.61 2.66
N ARG A 186 -28.34 -3.08 3.65
CA ARG A 186 -28.31 -2.47 4.99
C ARG A 186 -27.69 -1.06 4.97
N LEU A 187 -26.65 -0.85 4.18
CA LEU A 187 -26.04 0.46 3.96
C LEU A 187 -27.03 1.41 3.27
N LEU A 188 -27.73 0.96 2.24
CA LEU A 188 -28.77 1.75 1.57
C LEU A 188 -29.98 2.09 2.46
N ALA A 189 -30.26 1.23 3.46
CA ALA A 189 -31.35 1.44 4.41
C ALA A 189 -30.97 2.42 5.54
N SER A 190 -29.70 2.74 5.73
CA SER A 190 -29.26 3.67 6.78
C SER A 190 -29.45 5.14 6.43
N GLY A 191 -29.73 5.45 5.16
CA GLY A 191 -30.00 6.82 4.70
C GLY A 191 -29.92 6.97 3.17
N GLU A 192 -29.72 8.21 2.72
CA GLU A 192 -29.63 8.57 1.29
C GLU A 192 -28.21 8.42 0.70
N GLY A 193 -27.30 7.73 1.39
CA GLY A 193 -25.91 7.60 0.96
C GLY A 193 -25.74 6.78 -0.33
N THR A 194 -24.86 7.24 -1.21
CA THR A 194 -24.40 6.47 -2.38
C THR A 194 -23.47 5.34 -1.94
N VAL A 195 -23.78 4.10 -2.33
CA VAL A 195 -22.90 2.96 -2.09
C VAL A 195 -21.98 2.79 -3.30
N VAL A 196 -20.67 2.75 -3.07
CA VAL A 196 -19.68 2.62 -4.14
C VAL A 196 -18.95 1.30 -4.01
N LEU A 197 -19.09 0.43 -5.01
CA LEU A 197 -18.30 -0.79 -5.10
C LEU A 197 -16.96 -0.45 -5.76
N VAL A 198 -15.87 -0.70 -5.04
CA VAL A 198 -14.49 -0.53 -5.53
C VAL A 198 -13.77 -1.87 -5.48
N GLY A 199 -12.79 -2.05 -6.35
CA GLY A 199 -12.12 -3.34 -6.50
C GLY A 199 -11.29 -3.42 -7.75
N GLY A 200 -10.47 -4.45 -7.82
CA GLY A 200 -9.71 -4.80 -9.01
C GLY A 200 -9.49 -6.31 -9.12
N GLY A 201 -9.11 -6.77 -10.30
CA GLY A 201 -8.78 -8.17 -10.58
C GLY A 201 -10.02 -9.05 -10.75
N ASP A 202 -10.03 -10.22 -10.14
CA ASP A 202 -11.10 -11.23 -10.34
C ASP A 202 -12.41 -10.90 -9.59
N SER A 203 -12.67 -9.63 -9.31
CA SER A 203 -13.83 -9.16 -8.53
C SER A 203 -15.01 -8.67 -9.39
N SER A 204 -14.80 -8.54 -10.70
CA SER A 204 -15.83 -8.11 -11.65
C SER A 204 -17.11 -8.97 -11.64
N GLU A 205 -16.98 -10.29 -11.56
CA GLU A 205 -18.14 -11.20 -11.51
C GLU A 205 -18.91 -11.03 -10.21
N LEU A 206 -18.21 -11.03 -9.08
CA LEU A 206 -18.79 -10.78 -7.75
C LEU A 206 -19.55 -9.45 -7.69
N ALA A 207 -18.95 -8.38 -8.23
CA ALA A 207 -19.57 -7.06 -8.26
C ALA A 207 -20.83 -7.06 -9.14
N ARG A 208 -20.81 -7.75 -10.28
CA ARG A 208 -21.99 -7.90 -11.15
C ARG A 208 -23.14 -8.60 -10.43
N ASP A 209 -22.85 -9.68 -9.71
CA ASP A 209 -23.86 -10.44 -8.96
C ASP A 209 -24.46 -9.61 -7.83
N VAL A 210 -23.64 -8.82 -7.12
CA VAL A 210 -24.11 -7.88 -6.11
C VAL A 210 -25.01 -6.82 -6.73
N MET A 211 -24.61 -6.22 -7.85
CA MET A 211 -25.41 -5.22 -8.56
C MET A 211 -26.78 -5.77 -9.00
N GLN A 212 -26.80 -6.99 -9.55
CA GLN A 212 -28.04 -7.66 -9.96
C GLN A 212 -28.95 -7.97 -8.77
N ALA A 213 -28.37 -8.44 -7.65
CA ALA A 213 -29.12 -8.79 -6.46
C ALA A 213 -29.70 -7.57 -5.74
N VAL A 214 -28.99 -6.45 -5.73
CA VAL A 214 -29.43 -5.21 -5.05
C VAL A 214 -30.38 -4.41 -5.92
N ASN A 215 -30.04 -4.21 -7.21
CA ASN A 215 -30.84 -3.49 -8.20
C ASN A 215 -31.38 -2.13 -7.69
N ASP A 216 -30.48 -1.26 -7.20
CA ASP A 216 -30.81 0.09 -6.71
C ASP A 216 -29.89 1.12 -7.41
N PRO A 217 -30.43 2.23 -7.95
CA PRO A 217 -29.65 3.24 -8.68
C PRO A 217 -28.63 3.98 -7.82
N ARG A 218 -28.74 3.93 -6.48
CA ARG A 218 -27.78 4.53 -5.55
C ARG A 218 -26.50 3.69 -5.39
N VAL A 219 -26.40 2.53 -6.04
CA VAL A 219 -25.20 1.70 -6.04
C VAL A 219 -24.39 1.97 -7.30
N VAL A 220 -23.16 2.43 -7.14
CA VAL A 220 -22.23 2.74 -8.23
C VAL A 220 -21.15 1.66 -8.26
N ASN A 221 -21.03 0.94 -9.39
CA ASN A 221 -20.01 -0.08 -9.57
C ASN A 221 -18.78 0.49 -10.30
N LEU A 222 -17.68 0.65 -9.56
CA LEU A 222 -16.39 1.12 -10.04
C LEU A 222 -15.30 0.03 -10.00
N VAL A 223 -15.68 -1.23 -9.78
CA VAL A 223 -14.76 -2.37 -9.83
C VAL A 223 -14.11 -2.47 -11.20
N ASP A 224 -12.77 -2.61 -11.23
CA ASP A 224 -11.93 -2.62 -12.44
C ASP A 224 -11.99 -1.35 -13.29
N ARG A 225 -12.54 -0.24 -12.74
CA ARG A 225 -12.67 1.05 -13.45
C ARG A 225 -11.80 2.16 -12.90
N LEU A 226 -11.09 1.90 -11.80
CA LEU A 226 -10.30 2.90 -11.10
C LEU A 226 -8.82 2.54 -11.15
N SER A 227 -8.00 3.55 -11.42
CA SER A 227 -6.59 3.52 -11.02
C SER A 227 -6.47 3.57 -9.49
N LEU A 228 -5.32 3.19 -8.95
CA LEU A 228 -5.07 3.26 -7.50
C LEU A 228 -5.25 4.69 -6.96
N ALA A 229 -4.83 5.71 -7.71
CA ALA A 229 -5.02 7.11 -7.34
C ALA A 229 -6.51 7.48 -7.25
N GLN A 230 -7.33 6.99 -8.18
CA GLN A 230 -8.78 7.20 -8.15
C GLN A 230 -9.44 6.41 -7.01
N THR A 231 -8.97 5.19 -6.70
CA THR A 231 -9.41 4.46 -5.52
C THR A 231 -9.13 5.25 -4.24
N ALA A 232 -7.93 5.81 -4.08
CA ALA A 232 -7.61 6.69 -2.96
C ALA A 232 -8.50 7.95 -2.94
N ALA A 233 -8.83 8.52 -4.10
CA ALA A 233 -9.74 9.66 -4.22
C ALA A 233 -11.18 9.33 -3.78
N VAL A 234 -11.67 8.12 -4.06
CA VAL A 234 -12.95 7.62 -3.54
C VAL A 234 -12.87 7.47 -2.02
N LEU A 235 -11.84 6.82 -1.51
CA LEU A 235 -11.66 6.57 -0.08
C LEU A 235 -11.55 7.86 0.74
N ALA A 236 -10.92 8.90 0.18
CA ALA A 236 -10.87 10.23 0.80
C ALA A 236 -12.27 10.90 0.94
N ARG A 237 -13.27 10.45 0.18
CA ARG A 237 -14.67 10.93 0.23
C ARG A 237 -15.60 9.98 1.01
N THR A 238 -15.07 8.87 1.50
CA THR A 238 -15.80 7.79 2.19
C THR A 238 -16.08 8.15 3.65
N ALA A 239 -17.34 8.02 4.08
CA ALA A 239 -17.71 8.09 5.50
C ALA A 239 -17.61 6.72 6.20
N LEU A 240 -17.84 5.64 5.43
CA LEU A 240 -17.74 4.28 5.92
C LEU A 240 -17.16 3.36 4.85
N TYR A 241 -16.10 2.65 5.19
CA TYR A 241 -15.51 1.61 4.37
C TYR A 241 -15.85 0.23 4.95
N VAL A 242 -16.25 -0.70 4.09
CA VAL A 242 -16.43 -2.11 4.43
C VAL A 242 -15.67 -2.95 3.41
N GLY A 243 -14.68 -3.72 3.85
CA GLY A 243 -13.90 -4.54 2.94
C GLY A 243 -13.23 -5.72 3.61
N CYS A 244 -12.75 -6.65 2.78
CA CYS A 244 -11.91 -7.76 3.25
C CYS A 244 -10.49 -7.30 3.58
N ASP A 245 -9.70 -8.20 4.17
CA ASP A 245 -8.27 -8.04 4.36
C ASP A 245 -7.53 -7.96 3.00
N THR A 246 -7.22 -6.73 2.56
CA THR A 246 -6.55 -6.41 1.30
C THR A 246 -5.69 -5.15 1.44
N GLY A 247 -4.82 -4.90 0.45
CA GLY A 247 -4.03 -3.67 0.38
C GLY A 247 -4.86 -2.39 0.40
N VAL A 248 -6.10 -2.41 -0.12
CA VAL A 248 -6.99 -1.24 -0.14
C VAL A 248 -7.58 -0.95 1.23
N THR A 249 -7.67 -1.94 2.12
CA THR A 249 -8.10 -1.72 3.52
C THR A 249 -7.07 -0.96 4.34
N HIS A 250 -5.79 -1.02 3.95
CA HIS A 250 -4.74 -0.19 4.54
C HIS A 250 -4.70 1.24 3.98
N LEU A 251 -5.31 1.46 2.82
CA LEU A 251 -5.35 2.75 2.11
C LEU A 251 -6.47 3.62 2.67
#